data_AF-A0A6J8A8A2-F1
#
_entry.id   AF-A0A6J8A8A2-F1
#
_cell.length_a   1.000
_cell.length_b   1.000
_cell.length_c   1.000
_cell.angle_alpha   90.00
_cell.angle_beta   90.00
_cell.angle_gamma   90.00
#
_symmetry.space_group_name_H-M   'P 1'
#
loop_
_entity.id
_entity.type
_entity.pdbx_description
1 polymer ?
#
loop_
_entity_poly.entity_id
_entity_poly.type
_entity_poly.pdbx_seq_one_letter_code
_entity_poly.pdbx_strand_id
1 'polypeptide(L)'
;MDERHWWIAGKIQESFKIGGYDNPTLLEDFMTEQNNLNKINKFLKAGGPCRLFFYCEKLPEGELATSHLHVTGTLASLKDANLDQLNVLYFLRNRVDKDVDPTRMERDIFCGELKHNTMETLTSLLSEVYIPLIKAQKEWGECNNLTQNKFLTLNESSMFKTIG
;
A
#
# COMPACT_ATOMS: atom_id res chain seq x y z
N MET A 1 -7.81 20.78 2.59
CA MET A 1 -6.94 19.69 3.11
C MET A 1 -6.88 19.79 4.62
N ASP A 2 -6.56 18.68 5.29
CA ASP A 2 -6.33 18.63 6.74
C ASP A 2 -5.06 17.82 7.04
N GLU A 3 -4.73 17.63 8.32
CA GLU A 3 -3.54 16.90 8.78
C GLU A 3 -3.35 15.54 8.11
N ARG A 4 -4.43 14.83 7.75
CA ARG A 4 -4.36 13.51 7.12
C ARG A 4 -3.80 13.60 5.70
N HIS A 5 -4.14 14.66 4.99
CA HIS A 5 -3.62 14.93 3.66
C HIS A 5 -2.14 15.25 3.72
N TRP A 6 -1.74 16.07 4.68
CA TRP A 6 -0.33 16.42 4.90
C TRP A 6 0.52 15.22 5.33
N TRP A 7 -0.04 14.33 6.15
CA TRP A 7 0.62 13.07 6.51
C TRP A 7 0.85 12.16 5.28
N ILE A 8 -0.15 12.02 4.41
CA ILE A 8 0.00 11.28 3.14
C ILE A 8 1.06 11.95 2.25
N ALA A 9 1.02 13.28 2.14
CA ALA A 9 2.00 14.05 1.37
C ALA A 9 3.43 13.81 1.88
N GLY A 10 3.65 13.84 3.21
CA GLY A 10 4.93 13.53 3.81
C GLY A 10 5.45 12.14 3.44
N LYS A 11 4.57 11.13 3.42
CA LYS A 11 4.93 9.77 2.98
C LYS A 11 5.26 9.69 1.49
N ILE A 12 4.55 10.43 0.64
CA ILE A 12 4.86 10.52 -0.79
C ILE A 12 6.24 11.16 -0.98
N GLN A 13 6.52 12.27 -0.30
CA GLN A 13 7.81 12.96 -0.36
C GLN A 13 8.96 12.07 0.13
N GLU A 14 8.76 11.35 1.24
CA GLU A 14 9.74 10.41 1.79
C GLU A 14 10.07 9.28 0.81
N SER A 15 9.06 8.68 0.17
CA SER A 15 9.23 7.52 -0.72
C SER A 15 9.72 7.88 -2.11
N PHE A 16 9.17 8.93 -2.73
CA PHE A 16 9.50 9.29 -4.11
C PHE A 16 10.60 10.34 -4.22
N LYS A 17 11.08 10.89 -3.09
CA LYS A 17 12.08 11.98 -3.07
C LYS A 17 11.65 13.18 -3.92
N ILE A 18 10.34 13.40 -4.03
CA ILE A 18 9.74 14.51 -4.77
C ILE A 18 9.86 15.77 -3.95
N GLY A 19 10.48 16.80 -4.51
CA GLY A 19 10.73 18.05 -3.81
C GLY A 19 11.76 17.83 -2.70
N GLY A 20 13.00 18.23 -2.95
CA GLY A 20 13.91 18.58 -1.86
C GLY A 20 13.28 19.64 -0.94
N TYR A 21 13.99 20.00 0.13
CA TYR A 21 13.57 21.07 1.06
C TYR A 21 13.18 22.40 0.36
N ASP A 22 13.53 22.57 -0.91
CA ASP A 22 13.45 23.82 -1.66
C ASP A 22 12.16 24.03 -2.50
N ASN A 23 11.25 23.05 -2.65
CA ASN A 23 10.01 23.27 -3.43
C ASN A 23 8.76 22.50 -2.94
N PRO A 24 8.20 22.85 -1.77
CA PRO A 24 7.02 22.20 -1.18
C PRO A 24 5.71 22.42 -1.97
N THR A 25 5.63 23.42 -2.84
CA THR A 25 4.43 23.79 -3.61
C THR A 25 4.03 22.75 -4.66
N LEU A 26 4.97 22.03 -5.25
CA LEU A 26 4.67 21.07 -6.32
C LEU A 26 3.81 19.89 -5.84
N LEU A 27 4.08 19.40 -4.63
CA LEU A 27 3.30 18.31 -4.04
C LEU A 27 1.91 18.79 -3.59
N GLU A 28 1.83 20.03 -3.11
CA GLU A 28 0.54 20.65 -2.77
C GLU A 28 -0.37 20.77 -4.00
N ASP A 29 0.16 21.16 -5.15
CA ASP A 29 -0.59 21.22 -6.42
C ASP A 29 -1.14 19.84 -6.82
N PHE A 30 -0.31 18.80 -6.73
CA PHE A 30 -0.74 17.43 -7.00
C PHE A 30 -1.84 16.95 -6.04
N MET A 31 -1.71 17.29 -4.75
CA MET A 31 -2.65 16.91 -3.70
C MET A 31 -3.96 17.71 -3.76
N THR A 32 -3.92 18.96 -4.22
CA THR A 32 -5.11 19.81 -4.42
C THR A 32 -5.84 19.52 -5.73
N GLU A 33 -5.18 18.91 -6.72
CA GLU A 33 -5.80 18.56 -8.00
C GLU A 33 -7.11 17.78 -7.76
N GLN A 34 -8.22 18.29 -8.30
CA GLN A 34 -9.58 17.85 -7.94
C GLN A 34 -9.76 16.33 -7.99
N ASN A 35 -9.20 15.66 -9.01
CA ASN A 35 -9.31 14.22 -9.15
C ASN A 35 -8.56 13.46 -8.05
N ASN A 36 -7.35 13.92 -7.70
CA ASN A 36 -6.50 13.30 -6.70
C ASN A 36 -7.05 13.57 -5.29
N LEU A 37 -7.41 14.81 -5.02
CA LEU A 37 -8.06 15.23 -3.79
C LEU A 37 -9.33 14.42 -3.52
N ASN A 38 -10.15 14.18 -4.54
CA ASN A 38 -11.36 13.37 -4.42
C ASN A 38 -11.05 11.91 -4.06
N LYS A 39 -10.03 11.29 -4.68
CA LYS A 39 -9.60 9.92 -4.36
C LYS A 39 -9.10 9.81 -2.93
N ILE A 40 -8.27 10.77 -2.50
CA ILE A 40 -7.71 10.83 -1.14
C ILE A 40 -8.83 11.04 -0.11
N ASN A 41 -9.71 12.01 -0.33
CA ASN A 41 -10.86 12.25 0.55
C ASN A 41 -11.75 11.01 0.68
N LYS A 42 -12.04 10.35 -0.45
CA LYS A 42 -12.84 9.12 -0.42
C LYS A 42 -12.14 8.03 0.39
N PHE A 43 -10.83 7.86 0.24
CA PHE A 43 -10.03 6.91 1.02
C PHE A 43 -10.04 7.22 2.52
N LEU A 44 -10.07 8.49 2.93
CA LEU A 44 -10.05 8.89 4.35
C LEU A 44 -11.43 8.78 5.06
N LYS A 45 -12.52 8.65 4.30
CA LYS A 45 -13.89 8.60 4.82
C LYS A 45 -14.39 7.19 5.13
N ALA A 46 -15.35 7.10 6.04
CA ALA A 46 -16.11 5.87 6.28
C ALA A 46 -16.78 5.40 4.99
N GLY A 47 -16.82 4.09 4.77
CA GLY A 47 -17.30 3.47 3.52
C GLY A 47 -16.39 3.71 2.31
N GLY A 48 -15.24 4.34 2.49
CA GLY A 48 -14.23 4.57 1.46
C GLY A 48 -13.49 3.29 1.02
N PRO A 49 -12.68 3.36 -0.04
CA PRO A 49 -11.81 2.27 -0.43
C PRO A 49 -10.82 1.94 0.69
N CYS A 50 -10.51 0.66 0.87
CA CYS A 50 -9.51 0.21 1.85
C CYS A 50 -8.07 0.32 1.34
N ARG A 51 -7.86 0.79 0.10
CA ARG A 51 -6.55 0.86 -0.56
C ARG A 51 -6.42 2.15 -1.36
N LEU A 52 -5.23 2.71 -1.35
CA LEU A 52 -4.83 3.83 -2.17
C LEU A 52 -3.38 3.62 -2.59
N PHE A 53 -3.08 3.79 -3.86
CA PHE A 53 -1.76 3.59 -4.42
C PHE A 53 -1.29 4.86 -5.10
N PHE A 54 -0.04 5.21 -4.85
CA PHE A 54 0.70 6.20 -5.59
C PHE A 54 1.81 5.51 -6.35
N TYR A 55 2.04 5.89 -7.59
CA TYR A 55 3.12 5.31 -8.38
C TYR A 55 3.72 6.30 -9.35
N CYS A 56 4.98 6.04 -9.70
CA CYS A 56 5.70 6.72 -10.76
C CYS A 56 6.68 5.74 -11.42
N GLU A 57 7.14 6.08 -12.61
CA GLU A 57 8.23 5.36 -13.26
C GLU A 57 9.57 5.65 -12.57
N LYS A 58 10.46 4.66 -12.55
CA LYS A 58 11.83 4.78 -12.08
C LYS A 58 12.62 5.56 -13.13
N LEU A 59 12.97 6.80 -12.81
CA LEU A 59 13.80 7.63 -13.69
C LEU A 59 15.29 7.36 -13.41
N PRO A 60 16.13 7.21 -14.45
CA PRO A 60 17.54 6.83 -14.30
C PRO A 60 18.44 7.93 -13.71
N GLU A 61 18.13 9.22 -13.92
CA GLU A 61 18.89 10.36 -13.39
C GLU A 61 17.94 11.55 -13.18
N GLY A 62 17.70 11.98 -11.93
CA GLY A 62 17.06 13.27 -11.64
C GLY A 62 15.79 13.23 -10.78
N GLU A 63 15.57 14.32 -10.07
CA GLU A 63 14.43 14.56 -9.17
C GLU A 63 13.10 14.29 -9.87
N LEU A 64 12.25 13.47 -9.23
CA LEU A 64 10.91 13.17 -9.73
C LEU A 64 10.06 14.44 -9.69
N ALA A 65 9.55 14.85 -10.85
CA ALA A 65 8.50 15.87 -10.93
C ALA A 65 7.14 15.26 -10.59
N THR A 66 6.27 16.05 -9.96
CA THR A 66 4.90 15.62 -9.61
C THR A 66 4.04 15.27 -10.81
N SER A 67 4.40 15.73 -12.01
CA SER A 67 3.77 15.35 -13.28
C SER A 67 3.84 13.85 -13.61
N HIS A 68 4.79 13.13 -13.02
CA HIS A 68 4.95 11.67 -13.20
C HIS A 68 4.32 10.87 -12.05
N LEU A 69 3.74 11.55 -11.06
CA LEU A 69 3.08 10.90 -9.95
C LEU A 69 1.62 10.63 -10.31
N HIS A 70 1.17 9.42 -10.05
CA HIS A 70 -0.19 8.99 -10.31
C HIS A 70 -0.82 8.40 -9.05
N VAL A 71 -2.13 8.61 -8.89
CA VAL A 71 -2.92 8.05 -7.78
C VAL A 71 -4.08 7.21 -8.29
N THR A 72 -4.21 6.01 -7.73
CA THR A 72 -5.25 5.03 -8.08
C THR A 72 -5.76 4.28 -6.84
N GLY A 73 -7.03 3.87 -6.87
CA GLY A 73 -7.60 2.98 -5.86
C GLY A 73 -7.41 1.48 -6.17
N THR A 74 -6.87 1.16 -7.34
CA THR A 74 -6.70 -0.23 -7.81
C THR A 74 -5.41 -0.40 -8.61
N LEU A 75 -4.75 -1.54 -8.42
CA LEU A 75 -3.61 -1.95 -9.25
C LEU A 75 -4.04 -2.46 -10.64
N ALA A 76 -5.34 -2.54 -10.93
CA ALA A 76 -5.82 -2.97 -12.25
C ALA A 76 -5.33 -2.05 -13.39
N SER A 77 -5.10 -0.76 -13.10
CA SER A 77 -4.49 0.19 -14.05
C SER A 77 -3.01 -0.06 -14.32
N LEU A 78 -2.37 -0.94 -13.53
CA LEU A 78 -0.96 -1.31 -13.63
C LEU A 78 -0.77 -2.75 -14.14
N LYS A 79 -1.84 -3.44 -14.57
CA LYS A 79 -1.76 -4.84 -15.01
C LYS A 79 -0.83 -5.06 -16.20
N ASP A 80 -0.81 -4.10 -17.13
CA ASP A 80 0.03 -4.16 -18.33
C ASP A 80 1.35 -3.38 -18.16
N ALA A 81 1.54 -2.76 -16.99
CA ALA A 81 2.73 -1.97 -16.70
C ALA A 81 3.84 -2.87 -16.16
N ASN A 82 5.08 -2.59 -16.56
CA ASN A 82 6.23 -3.27 -16.00
C ASN A 82 6.48 -2.79 -14.56
N LEU A 83 6.02 -3.57 -13.57
CA LEU A 83 6.18 -3.24 -12.15
C LEU A 83 7.66 -3.07 -11.74
N ASP A 84 8.60 -3.66 -12.48
CA ASP A 84 10.04 -3.53 -12.22
C ASP A 84 10.55 -2.13 -12.50
N GLN A 85 9.84 -1.39 -13.36
CA GLN A 85 10.14 -0.01 -13.72
C GLN A 85 9.29 0.98 -12.93
N LEU A 86 8.46 0.52 -11.99
CA LEU A 86 7.62 1.38 -11.17
C LEU A 86 8.09 1.42 -9.72
N ASN A 87 8.01 2.60 -9.13
CA ASN A 87 7.98 2.77 -7.68
C ASN A 87 6.52 2.90 -7.27
N VAL A 88 6.07 2.11 -6.29
CA VAL A 88 4.68 2.16 -5.81
C VAL A 88 4.67 2.33 -4.29
N LEU A 89 3.95 3.33 -3.81
CA LEU A 89 3.64 3.55 -2.41
C LEU A 89 2.17 3.17 -2.18
N TYR A 90 1.93 2.24 -1.26
CA TYR A 90 0.57 1.84 -0.90
C TYR A 90 0.16 2.43 0.45
N PHE A 91 -1.14 2.69 0.58
CA PHE A 91 -1.82 2.96 1.82
C PHE A 91 -3.00 1.99 1.95
N LEU A 92 -3.10 1.33 3.10
CA LEU A 92 -4.10 0.32 3.39
C LEU A 92 -4.82 0.65 4.69
N ARG A 93 -6.13 0.46 4.71
CA ARG A 93 -6.95 0.60 5.90
C ARG A 93 -7.45 -0.77 6.32
N ASN A 94 -7.20 -1.14 7.58
CA ASN A 94 -7.75 -2.36 8.16
C ASN A 94 -9.26 -2.23 8.45
N ARG A 95 -9.72 -1.01 8.72
CA ARG A 95 -11.11 -0.69 9.06
C ARG A 95 -11.62 0.49 8.25
N VAL A 96 -12.74 0.28 7.55
CA VAL A 96 -13.39 1.29 6.67
C VAL A 96 -14.74 1.75 7.20
N ASP A 97 -15.19 1.23 8.35
CA ASP A 97 -16.46 1.55 9.01
C ASP A 97 -16.49 2.95 9.65
N LYS A 98 -15.32 3.54 9.90
CA LYS A 98 -15.17 4.88 10.48
C LYS A 98 -14.30 5.76 9.58
N ASP A 99 -14.30 7.06 9.81
CA ASP A 99 -13.32 7.98 9.22
C ASP A 99 -11.92 7.69 9.79
N VAL A 100 -10.87 8.00 9.03
CA VAL A 100 -9.50 8.00 9.53
C VAL A 100 -9.34 9.13 10.55
N ASP A 101 -8.78 8.79 11.71
CA ASP A 101 -8.48 9.73 12.79
C ASP A 101 -7.45 10.78 12.34
N PRO A 102 -7.76 12.08 12.42
CA PRO A 102 -6.86 13.15 12.00
C PRO A 102 -5.68 13.39 12.94
N THR A 103 -5.64 12.74 14.11
CA THR A 103 -4.55 12.89 15.09
C THR A 103 -3.65 11.66 15.21
N ARG A 104 -4.11 10.50 14.72
CA ARG A 104 -3.43 9.19 14.86
C ARG A 104 -3.62 8.35 13.60
N MET A 105 -3.16 8.88 12.47
CA MET A 105 -3.33 8.27 11.15
C MET A 105 -2.66 6.91 11.07
N GLU A 106 -1.48 6.76 11.67
CA GLU A 106 -0.67 5.54 11.70
C GLU A 106 -1.35 4.35 12.40
N ARG A 107 -2.35 4.60 13.24
CA ARG A 107 -3.17 3.54 13.84
C ARG A 107 -4.17 2.96 12.83
N ASP A 108 -4.70 3.82 11.96
CA ASP A 108 -5.81 3.49 11.08
C ASP A 108 -5.36 3.20 9.64
N ILE A 109 -4.17 3.67 9.25
CA ILE A 109 -3.56 3.53 7.92
C ILE A 109 -2.19 2.86 8.03
N PHE A 110 -2.03 1.73 7.35
CA PHE A 110 -0.75 1.09 7.08
C PHE A 110 -0.20 1.62 5.75
N CYS A 111 1.08 1.93 5.69
CA CYS A 111 1.72 2.36 4.44
C CYS A 111 3.07 1.66 4.22
N GLY A 112 3.46 1.52 2.97
CA GLY A 112 4.75 0.95 2.61
C GLY A 112 5.00 1.00 1.11
N GLU A 113 6.24 0.70 0.72
CA GLU A 113 6.65 0.66 -0.67
C GLU A 113 6.55 -0.77 -1.21
N LEU A 114 6.08 -0.91 -2.45
CA LEU A 114 6.26 -2.14 -3.22
C LEU A 114 7.60 -2.05 -3.95
N LYS A 115 8.54 -2.92 -3.59
CA LYS A 115 9.82 -3.09 -4.28
C LYS A 115 9.75 -4.27 -5.27
N HIS A 116 10.78 -4.36 -6.11
CA HIS A 116 10.97 -5.32 -7.23
C HIS A 116 10.62 -6.78 -6.89
N ASN A 117 10.67 -7.15 -5.60
CA ASN A 117 10.42 -8.49 -5.10
C ASN A 117 9.16 -8.59 -4.23
N THR A 118 8.17 -7.69 -4.29
CA THR A 118 7.12 -7.66 -3.24
C THR A 118 6.28 -8.93 -3.18
N MET A 119 6.02 -9.61 -4.30
CA MET A 119 5.38 -10.92 -4.26
C MET A 119 6.29 -11.99 -3.67
N GLU A 120 7.57 -12.02 -4.01
CA GLU A 120 8.56 -12.93 -3.41
C GLU A 120 8.79 -12.64 -1.93
N THR A 121 8.77 -11.36 -1.52
CA THR A 121 8.92 -10.88 -0.15
C THR A 121 7.69 -11.17 0.67
N LEU A 122 6.48 -10.99 0.10
CA LEU A 122 5.24 -11.39 0.73
C LEU A 122 5.19 -12.92 0.89
N THR A 123 5.63 -13.65 -0.14
CA THR A 123 5.75 -15.12 -0.12
C THR A 123 6.76 -15.57 0.94
N SER A 124 7.91 -14.94 1.03
CA SER A 124 8.96 -15.20 2.04
C SER A 124 8.46 -14.84 3.45
N LEU A 125 7.86 -13.67 3.67
CA LEU A 125 7.28 -13.28 4.96
C LEU A 125 6.15 -14.24 5.41
N LEU A 126 5.26 -14.61 4.49
CA LEU A 126 4.21 -15.59 4.77
C LEU A 126 4.81 -16.96 5.10
N SER A 127 5.82 -17.41 4.36
CA SER A 127 6.46 -18.72 4.51
C SER A 127 7.32 -18.85 5.75
N GLU A 128 8.16 -17.85 6.02
CA GLU A 128 9.24 -17.93 6.99
C GLU A 128 8.82 -17.45 8.38
N VAL A 129 7.87 -16.52 8.45
CA VAL A 129 7.47 -15.90 9.72
C VAL A 129 6.05 -16.29 10.09
N TYR A 130 5.09 -16.07 9.19
CA TYR A 130 3.68 -16.28 9.55
C TYR A 130 3.27 -17.75 9.58
N ILE A 131 3.71 -18.61 8.66
CA ILE A 131 3.36 -20.05 8.69
C ILE A 131 3.86 -20.73 9.98
N PRO A 132 5.12 -20.54 10.44
CA PRO A 132 5.58 -21.11 11.71
C PRO A 132 4.82 -20.55 12.91
N LEU A 133 4.53 -19.24 12.94
CA LEU A 133 3.73 -18.63 14.02
C LEU A 133 2.30 -19.20 14.06
N ILE A 134 1.69 -19.37 12.89
CA ILE A 134 0.37 -20.00 12.71
C ILE A 134 0.40 -21.47 13.17
N LYS A 135 1.43 -22.24 12.79
CA LYS A 135 1.61 -23.64 13.23
C LYS A 135 1.89 -23.75 14.74
N ALA A 136 2.56 -22.76 15.33
CA ALA A 136 2.86 -22.69 16.74
C ALA A 136 1.67 -22.19 17.59
N GLN A 137 0.70 -21.52 16.96
CA GLN A 137 -0.50 -21.04 17.64
C GLN A 137 -1.44 -22.18 18.00
N LYS A 138 -1.64 -22.42 19.30
CA LYS A 138 -2.46 -23.51 19.83
C LYS A 138 -3.93 -23.12 20.04
N GLU A 139 -4.23 -21.83 20.13
CA GLU A 139 -5.58 -21.31 20.37
C GLU A 139 -6.07 -20.53 19.15
N TRP A 140 -6.98 -21.15 18.41
CA TRP A 140 -7.61 -20.60 17.20
C TRP A 140 -9.06 -20.16 17.42
N GLY A 141 -9.51 -20.07 18.67
CA GLY A 141 -10.90 -19.77 19.01
C GLY A 141 -11.87 -20.82 18.44
N GLU A 142 -12.87 -20.36 17.68
CA GLU A 142 -13.93 -21.21 17.10
C GLU A 142 -13.57 -21.84 15.73
N CYS A 143 -12.34 -21.63 15.25
CA CYS A 143 -11.91 -22.21 13.98
C CYS A 143 -11.70 -23.73 14.10
N ASN A 144 -12.50 -24.52 13.38
CA ASN A 144 -12.36 -25.98 13.32
C ASN A 144 -11.02 -26.41 12.68
N ASN A 145 -10.44 -27.51 13.16
CA ASN A 145 -9.17 -28.09 12.67
C ASN A 145 -9.12 -28.32 11.14
N LEU A 146 -10.26 -28.61 10.51
CA LEU A 146 -10.36 -28.78 9.06
C LEU A 146 -10.14 -27.46 8.30
N THR A 147 -10.65 -26.35 8.81
CA THR A 147 -10.53 -25.02 8.20
C THR A 147 -9.12 -24.47 8.36
N GLN A 148 -8.49 -24.74 9.51
CA GLN A 148 -7.08 -24.40 9.78
C GLN A 148 -6.14 -25.15 8.82
N ASN A 149 -6.31 -26.47 8.69
CA ASN A 149 -5.50 -27.28 7.78
C ASN A 149 -5.72 -26.89 6.31
N LYS A 150 -6.94 -26.52 5.93
CA LYS A 150 -7.22 -26.03 4.57
C LYS A 150 -6.54 -24.68 4.31
N PHE A 151 -6.51 -23.76 5.27
CA PHE A 151 -5.81 -22.48 5.13
C PHE A 151 -4.29 -22.66 5.00
N LEU A 152 -3.71 -23.55 5.83
CA LEU A 152 -2.29 -23.91 5.77
C LEU A 152 -1.90 -24.56 4.43
N THR A 153 -2.67 -25.55 3.97
CA THR A 153 -2.38 -26.27 2.71
C THR A 153 -2.62 -25.42 1.47
N LEU A 154 -3.57 -24.48 1.49
CA LEU A 154 -3.79 -23.53 0.40
C LEU A 154 -2.61 -22.56 0.25
N ASN A 155 -2.10 -22.04 1.37
CA ASN A 155 -0.91 -21.17 1.34
C ASN A 155 0.32 -21.94 0.86
N GLU A 156 0.53 -23.19 1.32
CA GLU A 156 1.61 -24.04 0.83
C GLU A 156 1.46 -24.35 -0.69
N SER A 157 0.27 -24.70 -1.16
CA SER A 157 0.04 -25.10 -2.57
C SER A 157 0.04 -23.95 -3.58
N SER A 158 -0.44 -22.77 -3.20
CA SER A 158 -0.45 -21.59 -4.08
C SER A 158 0.96 -21.00 -4.29
N MET A 159 1.89 -21.25 -3.36
CA MET A 159 3.28 -20.80 -3.47
C MET A 159 4.10 -21.65 -4.47
N PHE A 160 3.92 -22.97 -4.50
CA PHE A 160 4.64 -23.84 -5.46
C PHE A 160 4.23 -23.63 -6.92
N LYS A 161 3.03 -23.11 -7.19
CA LYS A 161 2.57 -22.83 -8.56
C LYS A 161 3.13 -21.54 -9.17
N THR A 162 3.78 -20.68 -8.38
CA THR A 162 4.30 -19.39 -8.86
C THR A 162 5.80 -19.45 -9.19
N ILE A 163 6.48 -20.57 -8.87
CA ILE A 163 7.92 -20.82 -9.13
C ILE A 163 8.12 -21.80 -10.31
N GLY A 164 7.07 -22.04 -11.11
CA GLY A 164 7.09 -22.95 -12.26
C GLY A 164 6.88 -22.23 -13.58
#